data_AF-A0A392TU13-F1
#
_entry.id   AF-A0A392TU13-F1
#
_cell.length_a   1.000
_cell.length_b   1.000
_cell.length_c   1.000
_cell.angle_alpha   90.00
_cell.angle_beta   90.00
_cell.angle_gamma   90.00
#
_symmetry.space_group_name_H-M   'P 1'
#
loop_
_entity.id
_entity.type
_entity.pdbx_description
1 polymer ?
#
loop_
_entity_poly.entity_id
_entity_poly.type
_entity_poly.pdbx_seq_one_letter_code
_entity_poly.pdbx_strand_id
1 'polypeptide(L)'
;MSGKDVTESLKEHVEMFMMFASLKLEGGVKMEELPIVCKFPDVFPEDVTDVPPKREVKFTIDLVLGTSPISMAPYRMSASELNEL
;
A
#
# COMPACT_ATOMS: atom_id res chain seq x y z
N MET A 1 -1.05 -32.98 -5.58
CA MET A 1 -1.24 -31.90 -4.58
C MET A 1 -2.17 -30.88 -5.20
N SER A 2 -3.29 -30.58 -4.54
CA SER A 2 -4.35 -29.74 -5.13
C SER A 2 -4.04 -28.27 -4.89
N GLY A 3 -4.28 -27.39 -5.86
CA GLY A 3 -3.94 -25.96 -5.76
C GLY A 3 -4.58 -25.23 -4.57
N LYS A 4 -5.69 -25.77 -4.06
CA LYS A 4 -6.39 -25.29 -2.85
C LYS A 4 -5.57 -25.47 -1.56
N ASP A 5 -4.85 -26.57 -1.42
CA ASP A 5 -4.04 -26.87 -0.23
C ASP A 5 -2.82 -25.93 -0.13
N VAL A 6 -2.29 -25.50 -1.29
CA VAL A 6 -1.15 -24.57 -1.38
C VAL A 6 -1.58 -23.16 -0.98
N THR A 7 -2.76 -22.71 -1.41
CA THR A 7 -3.27 -21.37 -1.08
C THR A 7 -3.69 -21.24 0.39
N GLU A 8 -4.15 -22.32 1.01
CA GLU A 8 -4.51 -22.37 2.42
C GLU A 8 -3.26 -22.23 3.31
N SER A 9 -2.20 -22.96 3.00
CA SER A 9 -0.91 -22.85 3.70
C SER A 9 -0.27 -21.45 3.57
N LEU A 10 -0.42 -20.81 2.41
CA LEU A 10 0.09 -19.46 2.19
C LEU A 10 -0.71 -18.41 2.99
N LYS A 11 -2.03 -18.62 3.13
CA LYS A 11 -2.90 -17.78 3.95
C LYS A 11 -2.53 -17.85 5.43
N GLU A 12 -2.31 -19.06 5.96
CA GLU A 12 -1.86 -19.26 7.34
C GLU A 12 -0.51 -18.56 7.61
N HIS A 13 0.40 -18.60 6.65
CA HIS A 13 1.71 -17.95 6.76
C HIS A 13 1.60 -16.41 6.76
N VAL A 14 0.67 -15.85 5.99
CA VAL A 14 0.40 -14.40 5.98
C VAL A 14 -0.24 -13.96 7.29
N GLU A 15 -1.21 -14.71 7.80
CA GLU A 15 -1.88 -14.41 9.07
C GLU A 15 -0.90 -14.49 10.26
N MET A 16 -0.03 -15.51 10.27
CA MET A 16 1.03 -15.65 11.27
C MET A 16 2.03 -14.48 11.23
N PHE A 17 2.41 -14.04 10.03
CA PHE A 17 3.31 -12.92 9.85
C PHE A 17 2.69 -11.60 10.34
N MET A 18 1.42 -11.36 10.03
CA MET A 18 0.68 -10.19 10.50
C MET A 18 0.58 -10.17 12.04
N MET A 19 0.24 -11.31 12.66
CA MET A 19 0.20 -11.42 14.13
C MET A 19 1.57 -11.14 14.76
N PHE A 20 2.64 -11.68 14.20
CA PHE A 20 4.00 -11.46 14.71
C PHE A 20 4.48 -10.01 14.53
N ALA A 21 4.12 -9.36 13.42
CA ALA A 21 4.40 -7.96 13.19
C ALA A 21 3.66 -7.06 14.21
N SER A 22 2.37 -7.34 14.46
CA SER A 22 1.58 -6.62 15.48
C SER A 22 2.15 -6.78 16.89
N LEU A 23 2.55 -8.01 17.27
CA LEU A 23 3.16 -8.28 18.58
C LEU A 23 4.51 -7.57 18.75
N LYS A 24 5.33 -7.46 17.70
CA LYS A 24 6.59 -6.70 17.74
C LYS A 24 6.36 -5.20 17.83
N LEU A 25 5.35 -4.68 17.12
CA LEU A 25 4.98 -3.27 17.17
C LEU A 25 4.50 -2.86 18.58
N GLU A 26 3.73 -3.72 19.25
CA GLU A 26 3.23 -3.50 20.61
C GLU A 26 4.36 -3.54 21.66
N GLY A 27 5.45 -4.27 21.38
CA GLY A 27 6.65 -4.33 22.22
C GLY A 27 7.57 -3.10 22.13
N GLY A 28 7.18 -2.05 21.39
CA GLY A 28 7.97 -0.83 21.21
C GLY A 28 9.12 -0.96 20.20
N VAL A 29 9.18 -2.06 19.46
CA VAL A 29 10.12 -2.22 18.34
C VAL A 29 9.64 -1.32 17.21
N LYS A 30 10.51 -0.40 16.79
CA LYS A 30 10.18 0.49 15.67
C LYS A 30 10.12 -0.31 14.36
N MET A 31 9.29 0.11 13.41
CA MET A 31 9.08 -0.64 12.17
C MET A 31 10.38 -0.83 11.39
N GLU A 32 11.30 0.14 11.48
CA GLU A 32 12.59 0.16 10.80
C GLU A 32 13.56 -0.91 11.34
N GLU A 33 13.30 -1.45 12.53
CA GLU A 33 14.10 -2.52 13.16
C GLU A 33 13.62 -3.92 12.79
N LEU A 34 12.49 -4.03 12.07
CA LEU A 34 11.98 -5.32 11.62
C LEU A 34 12.93 -5.88 10.55
N PRO A 35 13.46 -7.11 10.70
CA PRO A 35 14.42 -7.69 9.75
C PRO A 35 13.95 -7.75 8.30
N ILE A 36 12.63 -7.74 8.08
CA ILE A 36 12.04 -7.68 6.74
C ILE A 36 12.15 -6.28 6.13
N VAL A 37 11.92 -5.23 6.93
CA VAL A 37 11.97 -3.83 6.50
C VAL A 37 13.42 -3.47 6.16
N CYS A 38 14.38 -3.88 7.02
CA CYS A 38 15.81 -3.67 6.74
C CYS A 38 16.30 -4.39 5.46
N LYS A 39 15.64 -5.47 5.05
CA LYS A 39 16.00 -6.22 3.83
C LYS A 39 15.49 -5.58 2.55
N PHE A 40 14.47 -4.71 2.63
CA PHE A 40 13.80 -4.10 1.49
C PHE A 40 13.64 -2.57 1.70
N PRO A 41 14.75 -1.82 1.84
CA PRO A 41 14.71 -0.38 2.13
C PRO A 41 14.11 0.46 0.99
N ASP A 42 14.13 -0.08 -0.24
CA ASP A 42 13.52 0.50 -1.44
C ASP A 42 11.99 0.32 -1.49
N VAL A 43 11.47 -0.70 -0.83
CA VAL A 43 10.03 -0.98 -0.72
C VAL A 43 9.40 -0.24 0.47
N PHE A 44 10.18 -0.01 1.53
CA PHE A 44 9.77 0.69 2.74
C PHE A 44 10.64 1.93 3.00
N PRO A 45 10.61 2.94 2.12
CA PRO A 45 11.31 4.20 2.38
C PRO A 45 10.66 4.96 3.54
N GLU A 46 11.45 5.76 4.25
CA GLU A 46 10.98 6.61 5.36
C GLU A 46 9.95 7.65 4.87
N ASP A 47 10.14 8.14 3.65
CA ASP A 47 9.21 9.03 2.95
C ASP A 47 8.66 8.35 1.68
N VAL A 48 7.35 8.47 1.44
CA VAL A 48 6.72 7.97 0.21
C VAL A 48 6.97 8.96 -0.91
N THR A 49 7.59 8.53 -2.01
CA THR A 49 7.60 9.34 -3.25
C THR A 49 6.20 9.41 -3.84
N ASP A 50 5.68 10.62 -4.03
CA ASP A 50 4.34 10.88 -4.60
C ASP A 50 4.15 10.34 -6.02
N VAL A 51 5.24 10.06 -6.73
CA VAL A 51 5.19 9.55 -8.09
C VAL A 51 5.26 8.02 -8.06
N PRO A 52 4.23 7.32 -8.58
CA PRO A 52 4.31 5.88 -8.68
C PRO A 52 5.52 5.49 -9.54
N PRO A 53 6.26 4.43 -9.17
CA PRO A 53 7.42 3.98 -9.92
C PRO A 53 7.03 3.66 -11.37
N LYS A 54 8.00 3.78 -12.29
CA LYS A 54 7.78 3.43 -13.70
C LYS A 54 7.30 1.99 -13.78
N ARG A 55 6.08 1.81 -14.29
CA ARG A 55 5.48 0.49 -14.45
C ARG A 55 5.76 0.01 -15.87
N GLU A 56 6.11 -1.27 -16.01
CA GLU A 56 6.38 -1.89 -17.32
C GLU A 56 5.12 -1.99 -18.19
N VAL A 57 3.96 -2.05 -17.55
CA VAL A 57 2.65 -2.11 -18.21
C VAL A 57 1.89 -0.80 -18.08
N LYS A 58 1.22 -0.42 -19.17
CA LYS A 58 0.33 0.73 -19.19
C LYS A 58 -0.96 0.40 -18.44
N PHE A 59 -1.36 1.26 -17.53
CA PHE A 59 -2.62 1.13 -16.80
C PHE A 59 -3.74 1.77 -17.63
N THR A 60 -4.81 1.02 -17.86
CA THR A 60 -6.05 1.51 -18.48
C THR A 60 -7.16 1.52 -17.44
N ILE A 61 -8.06 2.50 -17.55
CA ILE A 61 -9.29 2.56 -16.75
C ILE A 61 -10.42 2.20 -17.69
N ASP A 62 -11.00 1.03 -17.49
CA ASP A 62 -12.15 0.59 -18.27
C ASP A 62 -13.42 1.24 -17.71
N LEU A 63 -14.15 1.92 -18.57
CA LEU A 63 -15.41 2.57 -18.22
C LEU A 63 -16.58 1.68 -18.60
N VAL A 64 -17.64 1.74 -17.81
CA VAL A 64 -18.91 1.13 -18.19
C VAL A 64 -19.43 1.84 -19.44
N LEU A 65 -20.02 1.10 -20.38
CA LEU A 65 -20.61 1.68 -21.58
C LEU A 65 -21.66 2.74 -21.19
N GLY A 66 -21.51 3.94 -21.75
CA GLY A 66 -22.38 5.08 -21.45
C GLY A 66 -21.86 6.02 -20.35
N THR A 67 -20.71 5.75 -19.73
CA THR A 67 -20.07 6.72 -18.84
C THR A 67 -19.64 7.97 -19.61
N SER A 68 -20.12 9.13 -19.17
CA SER A 68 -19.70 10.44 -19.68
C SER A 68 -18.62 11.07 -18.79
N PRO A 69 -17.74 11.93 -19.32
CA PRO A 69 -16.84 12.73 -18.49
C PRO A 69 -17.61 13.56 -17.45
N ILE A 70 -17.04 13.67 -16.25
CA ILE A 70 -17.53 14.56 -15.21
C ILE A 70 -16.53 15.71 -15.00
N SER A 71 -17.05 16.92 -14.83
CA SER A 71 -16.26 18.10 -14.51
C SER A 71 -16.91 18.81 -13.33
N MET A 72 -16.17 18.92 -12.23
CA MET A 72 -16.58 19.58 -10.99
C MET A 72 -15.57 20.67 -10.66
N ALA A 73 -16.04 21.80 -10.12
CA ALA A 73 -15.14 22.83 -9.62
C ALA A 73 -14.30 22.27 -8.45
N PRO A 74 -13.00 22.62 -8.34
CA PRO A 74 -12.20 22.24 -7.18
C PRO A 74 -12.81 22.75 -5.87
N TYR A 75 -12.58 22.00 -4.79
CA TYR A 75 -12.97 22.43 -3.46
C TYR A 75 -12.24 23.74 -3.08
N ARG A 76 -12.94 24.66 -2.40
CA ARG A 76 -12.33 25.90 -1.91
C ARG A 76 -11.63 25.62 -0.58
N MET A 77 -10.31 25.47 -0.64
CA MET A 77 -9.45 25.36 0.54
C MET A 77 -8.94 26.73 0.97
N SER A 78 -8.84 26.92 2.27
CA SER A 78 -8.14 28.05 2.91
C SER A 78 -6.62 27.88 2.77
N ALA A 79 -5.87 28.95 3.06
CA ALA A 79 -4.41 28.92 3.00
C ALA A 79 -3.78 27.95 4.03
N SER A 80 -4.41 27.76 5.19
CA SER A 80 -3.94 26.80 6.20
C SER A 80 -4.10 25.35 5.73
N GLU A 81 -5.22 25.02 5.09
CA GLU A 81 -5.47 23.67 4.57
C GLU A 81 -4.52 23.31 3.42
N LEU A 82 -4.12 24.29 2.60
CA LEU A 82 -3.13 24.08 1.55
C LEU A 82 -1.71 23.88 2.09
N ASN A 83 -1.42 24.33 3.31
CA ASN A 83 -0.11 24.16 3.92
C ASN A 83 0.08 22.79 4.58
N GLU A 84 -1.00 22.00 4.69
CA GLU A 84 -0.99 20.63 5.21
C GLU A 84 -0.85 19.57 4.11
N LEU A 85 -0.91 19.98 2.83
CA LEU A 85 -0.69 19.13 1.65
C LEU A 85 0.78 19.10 1.24
#